data_AF-A0A2N5CVF3-F1
#
_entry.id   AF-A0A2N5CVF3-F1
#
_cell.length_a   1.000
_cell.length_b   1.000
_cell.length_c   1.000
_cell.angle_alpha   90.00
_cell.angle_beta   90.00
_cell.angle_gamma   90.00
#
_symmetry.space_group_name_H-M   'P 1'
#
loop_
_entity.id
_entity.type
_entity.pdbx_description
1 polymer ?
#
loop_
_entity_poly.entity_id
_entity_poly.type
_entity_poly.pdbx_seq_one_letter_code
_entity_poly.pdbx_strand_id
1 'polypeptide(L)'
;MSGFTDLERAALAAICDGRPDIARQLRALLATMRQPERENTGHGFYTCFDVDRDQPPIDWPTRTLDSPTAEVAVDGKTLLMGFILWLEDGFPTCLEGFQHGTPQGENIDLKPKDLAALVWTRLAD
;
A
#
# COMPACT_ATOMS: atom_id res chain seq x y z
N MET A 1 1.96 -7.72 -11.19
CA MET A 1 2.38 -6.62 -10.28
C MET A 1 3.88 -6.74 -9.97
N SER A 2 4.71 -6.81 -11.01
CA SER A 2 6.18 -6.78 -10.85
C SER A 2 6.63 -5.39 -10.41
N GLY A 3 7.67 -5.29 -9.59
CA GLY A 3 8.25 -4.01 -9.17
C GLY A 3 7.74 -3.47 -7.83
N PHE A 4 6.62 -3.97 -7.30
CA PHE A 4 6.22 -3.74 -5.90
C PHE A 4 7.03 -4.64 -4.93
N THR A 5 7.09 -4.29 -3.65
CA THR A 5 7.60 -5.17 -2.58
C THR A 5 6.53 -6.19 -2.15
N ASP A 6 6.88 -7.13 -1.28
CA ASP A 6 5.89 -8.08 -0.74
C ASP A 6 4.81 -7.38 0.09
N LEU A 7 5.20 -6.42 0.95
CA LEU A 7 4.27 -5.61 1.72
C LEU A 7 3.31 -4.82 0.84
N GLU A 8 3.83 -4.12 -0.17
CA GLU A 8 3.01 -3.33 -1.10
C GLU A 8 2.04 -4.22 -1.89
N ARG A 9 2.48 -5.40 -2.35
CA ARG A 9 1.60 -6.37 -3.01
C ARG A 9 0.48 -6.83 -2.09
N ALA A 10 0.80 -7.14 -0.83
CA ALA A 10 -0.19 -7.58 0.15
C ALA A 10 -1.22 -6.48 0.43
N ALA A 11 -0.77 -5.23 0.61
CA ALA A 11 -1.65 -4.08 0.82
C ALA A 11 -2.56 -3.82 -0.39
N LEU A 12 -2.01 -3.80 -1.60
CA LEU A 12 -2.81 -3.60 -2.81
C LEU A 12 -3.80 -4.76 -3.04
N ALA A 13 -3.42 -5.99 -2.71
CA ALA A 13 -4.34 -7.14 -2.77
C ALA A 13 -5.50 -6.97 -1.77
N ALA A 14 -5.21 -6.60 -0.52
CA ALA A 14 -6.22 -6.35 0.50
C ALA A 14 -7.18 -5.21 0.11
N ILE A 15 -6.66 -4.13 -0.49
CA ILE A 15 -7.45 -3.02 -1.03
C ILE A 15 -8.41 -3.51 -2.13
N CYS A 16 -7.94 -4.37 -3.03
CA CYS A 16 -8.77 -4.97 -4.07
C CYS A 16 -9.85 -5.90 -3.47
N ASP A 17 -9.48 -6.75 -2.51
CA ASP A 17 -10.40 -7.73 -1.93
C ASP A 17 -11.51 -7.06 -1.10
N GLY A 18 -11.24 -5.94 -0.45
CA GLY A 18 -12.24 -5.15 0.25
C GLY A 18 -13.26 -4.45 -0.66
N ARG A 19 -13.09 -4.50 -2.00
CA ARG A 19 -13.87 -3.73 -2.97
C ARG A 19 -14.24 -4.56 -4.20
N PRO A 20 -15.11 -5.57 -4.04
CA PRO A 20 -15.39 -6.56 -5.09
C PRO A 20 -15.99 -5.96 -6.37
N ASP A 21 -16.64 -4.81 -6.27
CA ASP A 21 -17.23 -4.04 -7.37
C ASP A 21 -16.18 -3.48 -8.34
N ILE A 22 -15.05 -2.99 -7.83
CA ILE A 22 -13.97 -2.41 -8.64
C ILE A 22 -12.72 -3.29 -8.72
N ALA A 23 -12.64 -4.38 -7.95
CA ALA A 23 -11.44 -5.20 -7.78
C ALA A 23 -10.81 -5.65 -9.11
N ARG A 24 -11.63 -6.05 -10.08
CA ARG A 24 -11.13 -6.49 -11.39
C ARG A 24 -10.45 -5.36 -12.15
N GLN A 25 -11.06 -4.18 -12.18
CA GLN A 25 -10.52 -3.01 -12.88
C GLN A 25 -9.25 -2.50 -12.18
N LEU A 26 -9.28 -2.42 -10.85
CA LEU A 26 -8.14 -1.99 -10.05
C LEU A 26 -6.93 -2.91 -10.25
N ARG A 27 -7.13 -4.23 -10.25
CA ARG A 27 -6.06 -5.20 -10.53
C ARG A 27 -5.49 -5.05 -11.95
N ALA A 28 -6.34 -4.77 -12.94
CA ALA A 28 -5.90 -4.56 -14.32
C ALA A 28 -4.99 -3.33 -14.45
N LEU A 29 -5.38 -2.21 -13.83
CA LEU A 29 -4.57 -0.99 -13.80
C LEU A 29 -3.24 -1.23 -13.06
N LEU A 30 -3.28 -1.78 -11.84
CA LEU A 30 -2.09 -2.07 -11.05
C LEU A 30 -1.14 -3.09 -11.71
N ALA A 31 -1.65 -3.96 -12.59
CA ALA A 31 -0.82 -4.88 -13.36
C ALA A 31 0.02 -4.16 -14.43
N THR A 32 -0.38 -2.95 -14.84
CA THR A 32 0.35 -2.11 -15.81
C THR A 32 1.27 -1.07 -15.20
N MET A 33 1.48 -1.16 -13.88
CA MET A 33 2.33 -0.24 -13.15
C MET A 33 3.71 -0.07 -13.79
N ARG A 34 4.21 1.17 -13.81
CA ARG A 34 5.54 1.56 -14.28
C ARG A 34 6.22 2.45 -13.24
N GLN A 35 7.55 2.30 -13.15
CA GLN A 35 8.44 3.22 -12.43
C GLN A 35 8.04 3.48 -10.97
N PRO A 36 8.07 2.46 -10.09
CA PRO A 36 7.76 2.69 -8.69
C PRO A 36 8.87 3.51 -8.03
N GLU A 37 8.54 4.72 -7.57
CA GLU A 37 9.39 5.60 -6.78
C GLU A 37 9.00 5.49 -5.31
N ARG A 38 9.99 5.23 -4.45
CA ARG A 38 9.77 5.03 -3.02
C ARG A 38 10.40 6.12 -2.19
N GLU A 39 9.60 6.71 -1.33
CA GLU A 39 10.06 7.64 -0.30
C GLU A 39 9.78 7.05 1.07
N ASN A 40 10.82 6.88 1.89
CA ASN A 40 10.70 6.44 3.28
C ASN A 40 10.77 7.66 4.21
N THR A 41 9.71 7.89 4.98
CA THR A 41 9.60 9.07 5.84
C THR A 41 10.11 8.84 7.26
N GLY A 42 10.39 7.58 7.63
CA GLY A 42 10.65 7.13 9.00
C GLY A 42 9.39 6.76 9.77
N HIS A 43 8.26 7.42 9.48
CA HIS A 43 6.95 7.08 10.06
C HIS A 43 6.13 6.16 9.14
N GLY A 44 6.54 6.03 7.89
CA GLY A 44 5.84 5.32 6.85
C GLY A 44 6.61 5.39 5.54
N PHE A 45 5.92 5.20 4.44
CA PHE A 45 6.46 5.35 3.11
C PHE A 45 5.40 5.75 2.10
N TYR A 46 5.85 6.32 1.00
CA TYR A 46 5.08 6.50 -0.24
C TYR A 46 5.72 5.63 -1.32
N THR A 47 4.90 4.90 -2.06
CA THR A 47 5.29 4.25 -3.32
C THR A 47 4.43 4.83 -4.43
N CYS A 48 4.96 5.81 -5.14
CA CYS A 48 4.26 6.46 -6.23
C CYS A 48 4.66 5.84 -7.57
N PHE A 49 3.73 5.76 -8.50
CA PHE A 49 3.89 5.03 -9.74
C PHE A 49 2.89 5.49 -10.80
N ASP A 50 3.21 5.21 -12.05
CA ASP A 50 2.28 5.39 -13.17
C ASP A 50 1.56 4.09 -13.52
N VAL A 51 0.37 4.20 -14.09
CA VAL A 51 -0.36 3.08 -14.71
C VAL A 51 -0.72 3.43 -16.16
N ASP A 52 -1.14 2.42 -16.93
CA ASP A 52 -1.60 2.62 -18.29
C ASP A 52 -2.95 3.36 -18.33
N ARG A 53 -2.91 4.65 -18.73
CA ARG A 53 -4.09 5.52 -18.81
C ARG A 53 -4.92 5.32 -20.09
N ASP A 54 -4.52 4.43 -20.98
CA ASP A 54 -5.37 4.00 -22.11
C ASP A 54 -6.48 3.03 -21.64
N GLN A 55 -6.38 2.51 -20.41
CA GLN A 55 -7.43 1.73 -19.77
C GLN A 55 -8.49 2.62 -19.10
N PRO A 56 -9.73 2.13 -18.93
CA PRO A 56 -10.75 2.86 -18.19
C PRO A 56 -10.31 3.17 -16.75
N PRO A 57 -10.60 4.39 -16.24
CA PRO A 57 -10.39 4.71 -14.84
C PRO A 57 -11.35 3.90 -13.95
N ILE A 58 -11.06 3.88 -12.66
CA ILE A 58 -11.99 3.38 -11.65
C ILE A 58 -13.06 4.45 -11.41
N ASP A 59 -14.32 4.04 -11.46
CA ASP A 59 -15.43 4.85 -10.96
C ASP A 59 -15.52 4.68 -9.45
N TRP A 60 -15.06 5.69 -8.71
CA TRP A 60 -15.06 5.68 -7.25
C TRP A 60 -15.32 7.08 -6.68
N PRO A 61 -16.15 7.22 -5.63
CA PRO A 61 -16.60 8.53 -5.15
C PRO A 61 -15.51 9.35 -4.44
N THR A 62 -14.43 8.73 -3.99
CA THR A 62 -13.35 9.39 -3.24
C THR A 62 -12.01 9.31 -3.97
N ARG A 63 -11.04 10.12 -3.53
CA ARG A 63 -9.66 10.10 -4.06
C ARG A 63 -8.76 9.07 -3.37
N THR A 64 -9.32 8.23 -2.51
CA THR A 64 -8.54 7.29 -1.69
C THR A 64 -9.27 5.97 -1.52
N LEU A 65 -8.49 4.89 -1.48
CA LEU A 65 -8.92 3.54 -1.15
C LEU A 65 -8.11 3.04 0.05
N ASP A 66 -8.74 2.99 1.21
CA ASP A 66 -8.11 2.52 2.44
C ASP A 66 -8.00 0.99 2.48
N SER A 67 -6.92 0.48 3.05
CA SER A 67 -6.72 -0.93 3.38
C SER A 67 -7.13 -1.19 4.84
N PRO A 68 -7.50 -2.43 5.20
CA PRO A 68 -7.39 -2.88 6.58
C PRO A 68 -5.98 -2.65 7.15
N THR A 69 -5.90 -2.45 8.47
CA THR A 69 -4.64 -2.36 9.20
C THR A 69 -3.90 -3.70 9.14
N ALA A 70 -2.59 -3.64 8.89
CA ALA A 70 -1.70 -4.78 8.90
C ALA A 70 -0.86 -4.83 10.16
N GLU A 71 -0.55 -6.04 10.59
CA GLU A 71 0.67 -6.30 11.32
C GLU A 71 1.83 -6.52 10.35
N VAL A 72 2.94 -5.83 10.61
CA VAL A 72 4.16 -5.88 9.81
C VAL A 72 5.32 -6.26 10.72
N ALA A 73 6.10 -7.28 10.32
CA ALA A 73 7.30 -7.66 11.05
C ALA A 73 8.46 -6.71 10.71
N VAL A 74 9.08 -6.12 11.73
CA VAL A 74 10.26 -5.24 11.61
C VAL A 74 11.25 -5.58 12.72
N ASP A 75 12.42 -6.11 12.37
CA ASP A 75 13.48 -6.49 13.33
C ASP A 75 12.99 -7.33 14.53
N GLY A 76 12.09 -8.29 14.28
CA GLY A 76 11.52 -9.13 15.32
C GLY A 76 10.47 -8.45 16.20
N LYS A 77 10.10 -7.20 15.91
CA LYS A 77 8.94 -6.51 16.49
C LYS A 77 7.74 -6.54 15.53
N THR A 78 6.55 -6.44 16.11
CA THR A 78 5.32 -6.21 15.36
C THR A 78 5.04 -4.70 15.29
N LEU A 79 4.91 -4.18 14.08
CA LEU A 79 4.47 -2.82 13.79
C LEU A 79 3.05 -2.86 13.23
N LEU A 80 2.16 -2.00 13.74
CA LEU A 80 0.84 -1.82 13.17
C LEU A 80 0.91 -0.76 12.07
N MET A 81 0.47 -1.09 10.86
CA MET A 81 0.50 -0.18 9.71
C MET A 81 -0.86 -0.08 9.03
N GLY A 82 -1.28 1.14 8.71
CA GLY A 82 -2.36 1.42 7.79
C GLY A 82 -1.84 1.66 6.38
N PHE A 83 -2.72 1.50 5.38
CA PHE A 83 -2.38 1.80 3.98
C PHE A 83 -3.51 2.54 3.29
N ILE A 84 -3.15 3.50 2.44
CA ILE A 84 -4.05 4.28 1.61
C ILE A 84 -3.53 4.23 0.17
N LEU A 85 -4.37 3.81 -0.76
CA LEU A 85 -4.10 3.97 -2.20
C LEU A 85 -4.78 5.24 -2.71
N TRP A 86 -3.96 6.19 -3.16
CA TRP A 86 -4.40 7.45 -3.73
C TRP A 86 -4.80 7.28 -5.19
N LEU A 87 -5.88 7.97 -5.56
CA LEU A 87 -6.42 8.04 -6.91
C LEU A 87 -6.35 9.47 -7.46
N GLU A 88 -5.95 9.60 -8.72
CA GLU A 88 -6.04 10.82 -9.51
C GLU A 88 -6.89 10.55 -10.75
N ASP A 89 -8.01 11.25 -10.90
CA ASP A 89 -8.99 11.03 -11.98
C ASP A 89 -9.42 9.56 -12.13
N GLY A 90 -9.50 8.83 -11.02
CA GLY A 90 -9.84 7.40 -10.97
C GLY A 90 -8.70 6.45 -11.29
N PHE A 91 -7.48 6.94 -11.49
CA PHE A 91 -6.28 6.13 -11.69
C PHE A 91 -5.46 6.02 -10.40
N PRO A 92 -4.99 4.82 -10.01
CA PRO A 92 -4.09 4.67 -8.87
C PRO A 92 -2.73 5.31 -9.15
N THR A 93 -2.26 6.17 -8.23
CA THR A 93 -1.01 6.93 -8.41
C THR A 93 0.01 6.72 -7.30
N CYS A 94 -0.44 6.49 -6.06
CA CYS A 94 0.50 6.31 -4.96
C CYS A 94 -0.07 5.47 -3.83
N LEU A 95 0.70 4.50 -3.35
CA LEU A 95 0.42 3.76 -2.14
C LEU A 95 1.16 4.41 -0.98
N GLU A 96 0.41 4.88 0.00
CA GLU A 96 0.92 5.33 1.29
C GLU A 96 0.80 4.20 2.31
N GLY A 97 1.90 3.92 3.02
CA GLY A 97 1.89 3.10 4.23
C GLY A 97 2.30 3.95 5.41
N PHE A 98 1.54 3.94 6.50
CA PHE A 98 1.82 4.73 7.70
C PHE A 98 1.71 3.87 8.95
N GLN A 99 2.56 4.12 9.95
CA GLN A 99 2.51 3.35 11.19
C GLN A 99 1.52 3.93 12.20
N HIS A 100 0.84 3.05 12.92
CA HIS A 100 0.15 3.35 14.18
C HIS A 100 1.06 3.14 15.40
N GLY A 101 2.27 2.64 15.19
CA GLY A 101 3.20 2.21 16.23
C GLY A 101 3.10 0.71 16.52
N THR A 102 3.86 0.23 17.49
CA THR A 102 3.77 -1.14 18.00
C THR A 102 2.50 -1.32 18.84
N PRO A 103 2.09 -2.55 19.17
CA PRO A 103 0.99 -2.78 20.12
C PRO A 103 1.21 -2.14 21.50
N GLN A 104 2.45 -1.81 21.86
CA GLN A 104 2.83 -1.11 23.09
C GLN A 104 2.82 0.43 22.95
N GLY A 105 2.51 0.96 21.76
CA GLY A 105 2.47 2.39 21.47
C GLY A 105 3.83 3.01 21.11
N GLU A 106 4.87 2.19 20.92
CA GLU A 106 6.19 2.66 20.50
C GLU A 106 6.21 2.93 18.98
N ASN A 107 6.84 4.02 18.54
CA ASN A 107 7.16 4.20 17.12
C ASN A 107 8.46 3.45 16.76
N ILE A 108 8.53 2.94 15.52
CA ILE A 108 9.75 2.41 14.92
C ILE A 108 10.18 3.35 13.81
N ASP A 109 11.41 3.88 13.88
CA ASP A 109 11.98 4.63 12.75
C ASP A 109 12.25 3.66 11.59
N LEU A 110 11.49 3.85 10.52
CA LEU A 110 11.59 3.08 9.29
C LEU A 110 12.72 3.56 8.37
N LYS A 111 13.29 4.76 8.54
CA LYS A 111 14.36 5.27 7.65
C LYS A 111 15.56 4.33 7.50
N PRO A 112 16.08 3.70 8.57
CA PRO A 112 17.20 2.78 8.44
C PRO A 112 16.77 1.38 7.97
N LYS A 113 15.48 1.13 7.74
CA LYS A 113 14.95 -0.19 7.37
C LYS A 113 14.86 -0.33 5.85
N ASP A 114 15.15 -1.53 5.37
CA ASP A 114 14.86 -1.90 4.00
C ASP A 114 13.35 -2.14 3.86
N LEU A 115 12.66 -1.26 3.14
CA LEU A 115 11.23 -1.40 2.88
C LEU A 115 10.90 -2.71 2.15
N ALA A 116 11.82 -3.22 1.33
CA ALA A 116 11.61 -4.48 0.62
C ALA A 116 11.65 -5.71 1.53
N ALA A 117 12.23 -5.59 2.72
CA ALA A 117 12.29 -6.65 3.71
C ALA A 117 11.06 -6.67 4.65
N LEU A 118 10.18 -5.66 4.55
CA LEU A 118 8.97 -5.62 5.37
C LEU A 118 7.93 -6.63 4.87
N VAL A 119 7.31 -7.33 5.81
CA VAL A 119 6.36 -8.40 5.49
C VAL A 119 5.07 -8.20 6.27
N TRP A 120 3.95 -8.18 5.54
CA TRP A 120 2.61 -8.28 6.11
C TRP A 120 2.43 -9.67 6.73
N THR A 121 2.29 -9.75 8.05
CA THR A 121 2.16 -11.03 8.76
C THR A 121 0.70 -11.42 9.00
N ARG A 122 -0.17 -10.46 9.37
CA ARG A 122 -1.61 -10.68 9.57
C ARG A 122 -2.41 -9.39 9.51
N LEU A 123 -3.73 -9.49 9.42
CA LEU A 123 -4.63 -8.37 9.70
C LEU A 123 -4.54 -8.01 11.18
N ALA A 124 -4.57 -6.72 11.51
CA ALA A 124 -4.75 -6.26 12.88
C ALA A 124 -6.25 -6.20 13.20
N ASP A 125 -6.62 -6.71 14.38
CA ASP A 125 -8.00 -6.73 14.89
C ASP A 125 -8.46 -5.35 15.38
#